data_AF-A0A524LL16-F1
#
_entry.id   AF-A0A524LL16-F1
#
_cell.length_a   1.000
_cell.length_b   1.000
_cell.length_c   1.000
_cell.angle_alpha   90.00
_cell.angle_beta   90.00
_cell.angle_gamma   90.00
#
_symmetry.space_group_name_H-M   'P 1'
#
loop_
_entity.id
_entity.type
_entity.pdbx_description
1 polymer ?
#
loop_
_entity_poly.entity_id
_entity_poly.type
_entity_poly.pdbx_seq_one_letter_code
_entity_poly.pdbx_strand_id
1 'polypeptide(L)'
;MINLSKVNDDGSLEAHYFNPNPINVGKATWMESNGDLKVVIELRDVNYPGSTYRLNFLPDRSMLAGEYFQAVEGLTFYVEFLRRQ
;
A
#
# COMPACT_ATOMS: atom_id res chain seq x y z
N MET A 1 -3.13 -2.44 -9.16
CA MET A 1 -3.14 -0.95 -9.17
C MET A 1 -3.55 -0.47 -7.79
N ILE A 2 -2.84 0.52 -7.24
CA ILE A 2 -3.20 1.19 -5.99
C ILE A 2 -3.74 2.59 -6.34
N ASN A 3 -4.86 2.98 -5.75
CA ASN A 3 -5.37 4.34 -5.75
C ASN A 3 -5.39 4.86 -4.31
N LEU A 4 -4.75 6.00 -4.06
CA LEU A 4 -4.81 6.71 -2.79
C LEU A 4 -5.61 8.00 -3.02
N SER A 5 -6.81 8.08 -2.46
CA SER A 5 -7.77 9.17 -2.74
C SER A 5 -7.76 10.26 -1.67
N LYS A 6 -7.36 9.93 -0.44
CA LYS A 6 -7.34 10.88 0.68
C LYS A 6 -6.26 10.53 1.69
N VAL A 7 -5.62 11.57 2.20
CA VAL A 7 -4.66 11.53 3.31
C VAL A 7 -5.26 12.31 4.47
N ASN A 8 -5.38 11.68 5.64
CA ASN A 8 -5.97 12.31 6.83
C ASN A 8 -4.88 12.61 7.87
N ASP A 9 -5.03 13.70 8.62
CA ASP A 9 -4.05 14.15 9.63
C ASP A 9 -3.88 13.17 10.81
N ASP A 10 -4.81 12.23 10.98
CA ASP A 10 -4.76 11.18 12.01
C ASP A 10 -3.88 9.97 11.62
N GLY A 11 -3.22 10.03 10.45
CA GLY A 11 -2.38 8.96 9.93
C GLY A 11 -3.13 7.91 9.12
N SER A 12 -4.44 8.04 8.91
CA SER A 12 -5.21 7.15 8.04
C SER A 12 -5.14 7.58 6.56
N LEU A 13 -5.29 6.60 5.67
CA LEU A 13 -5.42 6.80 4.22
C LEU A 13 -6.71 6.18 3.71
N GLU A 14 -7.36 6.83 2.76
CA GLU A 14 -8.35 6.16 1.91
C GLU A 14 -7.62 5.54 0.71
N ALA A 15 -7.67 4.21 0.61
CA ALA A 15 -6.98 3.46 -0.41
C ALA A 15 -7.88 2.40 -1.05
N HIS A 16 -7.70 2.20 -2.36
CA HIS A 16 -8.35 1.14 -3.13
C HIS A 16 -7.31 0.32 -3.88
N TYR A 17 -7.54 -0.98 -3.97
CA TYR A 17 -6.65 -1.92 -4.66
C TYR A 17 -7.41 -2.71 -5.73
N PHE A 18 -6.79 -2.88 -6.90
CA PHE A 18 -7.36 -3.61 -8.04
C PHE A 18 -6.35 -4.60 -8.63
N ASN A 19 -6.70 -5.89 -8.69
CA ASN A 19 -5.91 -6.95 -9.33
C ASN A 19 -6.71 -8.25 -9.61
N PRO A 20 -7.18 -8.54 -10.84
CA PRO A 20 -7.71 -7.58 -11.81
C PRO A 20 -9.03 -6.94 -11.34
N ASN A 21 -9.73 -7.58 -10.40
CA ASN A 21 -10.93 -7.06 -9.74
C ASN A 21 -10.57 -6.23 -8.51
N PRO A 22 -11.49 -5.38 -7.99
CA PRO A 22 -11.29 -4.71 -6.71
C PRO A 22 -11.07 -5.74 -5.59
N ILE A 23 -10.13 -5.43 -4.69
CA ILE A 23 -9.87 -6.20 -3.47
C ILE A 23 -10.09 -5.26 -2.29
N ASN A 24 -10.82 -5.73 -1.29
CA ASN A 24 -11.13 -4.94 -0.12
C ASN A 24 -9.87 -4.59 0.69
N VAL A 25 -9.75 -3.30 1.03
CA VAL A 25 -8.69 -2.76 1.88
C VAL A 25 -9.21 -2.74 3.31
N GLY A 26 -8.57 -3.49 4.20
CA GLY A 26 -8.95 -3.52 5.61
C GLY A 26 -8.46 -2.31 6.39
N LYS A 27 -7.23 -1.87 6.12
CA LYS A 27 -6.62 -0.71 6.75
C LYS A 27 -5.59 -0.09 5.82
N ALA A 28 -5.51 1.23 5.79
CA ALA A 28 -4.41 1.95 5.16
C ALA A 28 -3.97 3.11 6.05
N THR A 29 -2.67 3.26 6.23
CA THR A 29 -2.07 4.29 7.07
C THR A 29 -0.83 4.88 6.43
N TRP A 30 -0.54 6.12 6.80
CA TRP A 30 0.72 6.77 6.49
C TRP A 30 1.42 7.24 7.76
N MET A 31 2.74 7.36 7.67
CA MET A 31 3.55 7.96 8.72
C MET A 31 4.77 8.63 8.10
N GLU A 32 5.23 9.71 8.72
CA GLU A 32 6.50 10.35 8.39
C GLU A 32 7.53 10.01 9.47
N SER A 33 8.74 9.63 9.05
CA SER A 33 9.85 9.36 9.97
C SER A 33 11.17 9.76 9.33
N ASN A 34 11.91 10.68 9.95
CA ASN A 34 13.20 11.18 9.46
C ASN A 34 13.16 11.72 8.02
N GLY A 35 12.03 12.33 7.62
CA GLY A 35 11.82 12.83 6.26
C GLY A 35 11.36 11.77 5.24
N ASP A 36 11.24 10.50 5.65
CA ASP A 36 10.68 9.44 4.81
C ASP A 36 9.18 9.27 5.08
N LEU A 37 8.37 9.32 4.02
CA LEU A 37 6.94 9.04 4.08
C LEU A 37 6.68 7.56 3.79
N LYS A 38 6.11 6.85 4.76
CA LYS A 38 5.79 5.43 4.69
C LYS A 38 4.30 5.23 4.58
N VAL A 39 3.89 4.26 3.76
CA VAL A 39 2.52 3.85 3.52
C VAL A 39 2.39 2.38 3.84
N VAL A 40 1.42 2.01 4.67
CA VAL A 40 1.07 0.62 4.96
C VAL A 40 -0.37 0.36 4.54
N ILE A 41 -0.60 -0.70 3.76
CA ILE A 41 -1.94 -1.09 3.29
C ILE A 41 -2.15 -2.58 3.56
N GLU A 42 -3.24 -2.91 4.25
CA GLU A 42 -3.69 -4.27 4.50
C GLU A 42 -4.84 -4.63 3.56
N LEU A 43 -4.69 -5.74 2.84
CA LEU A 43 -5.73 -6.34 2.01
C LEU A 43 -6.47 -7.41 2.81
N ARG A 44 -7.80 -7.29 2.89
CA ARG A 44 -8.71 -8.14 3.67
C ARG A 44 -9.91 -8.56 2.82
N ASP A 45 -9.78 -9.70 2.15
CA ASP A 45 -10.80 -10.25 1.25
C ASP A 45 -10.72 -11.79 1.19
N VAL A 46 -11.60 -12.46 0.44
CA VAL A 46 -11.77 -13.93 0.40
C VAL A 46 -10.46 -14.69 0.15
N ASN A 47 -9.52 -14.12 -0.62
CA ASN A 47 -8.20 -14.71 -0.89
C ASN A 47 -7.03 -13.87 -0.33
N TYR A 48 -7.34 -12.91 0.53
CA TYR A 48 -6.40 -11.96 1.10
C TYR A 48 -6.65 -11.88 2.61
N PRO A 49 -6.10 -12.81 3.41
CA PRO A 49 -6.38 -12.87 4.85
C PRO A 49 -5.59 -11.83 5.68
N GLY A 50 -5.14 -10.73 5.06
CA GLY A 50 -4.22 -9.75 5.68
C GLY A 50 -2.89 -9.58 4.94
N SER A 51 -2.88 -9.72 3.60
CA SER A 51 -1.68 -9.40 2.82
C SER A 51 -1.36 -7.91 2.93
N THR A 52 -0.08 -7.55 2.90
CA THR A 52 0.37 -6.26 3.43
C THR A 52 1.35 -5.59 2.49
N TYR A 53 1.11 -4.35 2.10
CA TYR A 53 2.11 -3.48 1.47
C TYR A 53 2.76 -2.60 2.52
N ARG A 54 4.09 -2.53 2.52
CA ARG A 54 4.90 -1.59 3.32
C ARG A 54 5.79 -0.82 2.36
N LEU A 55 5.37 0.38 1.99
CA LEU A 55 5.94 1.16 0.91
C LEU A 55 6.53 2.47 1.43
N ASN A 56 7.63 2.90 0.85
CA ASN A 56 8.14 4.26 1.00
C ASN A 56 7.71 5.07 -0.22
N PHE A 57 7.29 6.31 0.01
CA PHE A 57 7.10 7.28 -1.05
C PHE A 57 8.44 7.91 -1.42
N LEU A 58 8.83 7.75 -2.68
CA LEU A 58 10.07 8.28 -3.23
C LEU A 58 9.72 9.50 -4.11
N PRO A 59 9.78 10.73 -3.56
CA PRO A 59 9.30 11.93 -4.25
C PRO A 59 10.08 12.21 -5.53
N ASP A 60 11.40 12.03 -5.52
CA ASP A 60 12.29 12.26 -6.67
C ASP A 60 11.94 11.41 -7.89
N ARG A 61 11.24 10.29 -7.66
CA ARG A 61 10.85 9.34 -8.71
C ARG A 61 9.34 9.23 -8.88
N SER A 62 8.57 10.00 -8.10
CA SER A 62 7.10 9.94 -8.09
C SER A 62 6.54 8.51 -8.02
N MET A 63 7.06 7.70 -7.09
CA MET A 63 6.68 6.30 -6.94
C MET A 63 6.49 5.88 -5.47
N LEU A 64 5.81 4.74 -5.28
CA LEU A 64 5.83 4.00 -4.03
C LEU A 64 6.61 2.70 -4.23
N ALA A 65 7.55 2.39 -3.36
CA ALA A 65 8.37 1.18 -3.47
C ALA A 65 8.62 0.53 -2.11
N GLY A 66 8.67 -0.80 -2.06
CA GLY A 66 8.89 -1.52 -0.82
C GLY A 66 8.41 -2.96 -0.88
N GLU A 67 7.92 -3.46 0.25
CA GLU A 67 7.60 -4.86 0.42
C GLU A 67 6.10 -5.15 0.25
N TYR A 68 5.79 -6.22 -0.46
CA TYR A 68 4.50 -6.89 -0.46
C TYR A 68 4.62 -8.24 0.25
N PHE A 69 3.94 -8.38 1.38
CA PHE A 69 3.79 -9.65 2.08
C PHE A 69 2.50 -10.35 1.63
N GLN A 70 2.65 -11.52 1.00
CA GLN A 70 1.57 -12.40 0.58
C GLN A 70 1.25 -13.36 1.74
N ALA A 71 0.08 -13.20 2.34
CA ALA A 71 -0.25 -13.86 3.60
C ALA A 71 -0.66 -15.34 3.48
N VAL A 72 -0.99 -15.83 2.28
CA VAL A 72 -1.43 -17.23 2.06
C VAL A 72 -0.22 -18.17 2.04
N GLU A 73 0.85 -17.78 1.36
CA GLU A 73 2.10 -18.54 1.20
C GLU A 73 3.18 -18.06 2.18
N GLY A 74 3.00 -16.89 2.80
CA GLY A 74 3.98 -16.31 3.73
C GLY A 74 5.22 -15.74 3.04
N LEU A 75 5.11 -15.39 1.75
CA LEU A 75 6.22 -14.87 0.96
C LEU A 75 6.24 -13.34 0.94
N THR A 76 7.44 -12.78 0.86
CA THR A 76 7.64 -11.34 0.70
C THR A 76 8.29 -11.04 -0.65
N PHE A 77 7.75 -10.05 -1.36
CA PHE A 77 8.25 -9.60 -2.65
C PHE A 77 8.58 -8.11 -2.58
N TYR A 78 9.59 -7.68 -3.33
CA TYR A 78 9.81 -6.26 -3.57
C TYR A 78 8.91 -5.81 -4.72
N VAL A 79 8.23 -4.68 -4.54
CA VAL A 79 7.28 -4.12 -5.50
C VAL A 79 7.49 -2.63 -5.67
N GLU A 80 7.18 -2.15 -6.88
CA GLU A 80 7.21 -0.74 -7.24
C GLU A 80 5.88 -0.36 -7.89
N PHE A 81 5.33 0.78 -7.47
CA PHE A 81 4.15 1.40 -8.04
C PHE A 81 4.54 2.76 -8.60
N LEU A 82 4.58 2.83 -9.93
CA LEU A 82 4.76 4.09 -10.65
C LEU A 82 3.45 4.88 -10.63
N ARG A 83 3.54 6.20 -10.45
CA ARG A 83 2.38 7.09 -10.56
C ARG A 83 1.82 7.01 -11.98
N ARG A 84 0.55 6.64 -12.10
CA ARG A 84 -0.19 6.64 -13.37
C ARG A 84 -0.71 8.05 -13.64
N GLN A 85 -0.53 8.52 -14.87
CA GLN A 85 -1.11 9.78 -15.37
C GLN A 85 -2.58 9.61 -15.73
#